data_AF-A0A6G3SM26-F1
#
_entry.id   AF-A0A6G3SM26-F1
#
_cell.length_a   1.000
_cell.length_b   1.000
_cell.length_c   1.000
_cell.angle_alpha   90.00
_cell.angle_beta   90.00
_cell.angle_gamma   90.00
#
_symmetry.space_group_name_H-M   'P 1'
#
loop_
_entity.id
_entity.type
_entity.pdbx_description
1 polymer ?
#
loop_
_entity_poly.entity_id
_entity_poly.type
_entity_poly.pdbx_seq_one_letter_code
_entity_poly.pdbx_strand_id
1 'polypeptide(L)'
;MTTPVDPPVDPTDPVEPEPPEPTVTVTVFALPREDVLSYLGPSWPPTPGSTVVRIDPAVGVTDGGVSVYETPGRPGITWWLIDGVIPPQGAWVGGDVLAALIPGAVAELIPEPEPGVPPGGGAWSVSSTE
;
A
#
# COMPACT_ATOMS: atom_id res chain seq x y z
N MET A 1 28.97 -51.48 19.01
CA MET A 1 28.23 -50.29 18.55
C MET A 1 28.08 -49.39 19.77
N THR A 2 28.78 -48.26 19.81
CA THR A 2 28.78 -47.31 20.94
C THR A 2 27.84 -46.16 20.59
N THR A 3 26.84 -45.93 21.43
CA THR A 3 25.91 -44.79 21.31
C THR A 3 26.65 -43.53 21.75
N PRO A 4 26.70 -42.45 20.95
CA PRO A 4 27.26 -41.19 21.42
C PRO A 4 26.36 -40.61 22.51
N VAL A 5 26.94 -40.41 23.70
CA VAL A 5 26.35 -39.63 24.80
C VAL A 5 26.40 -38.17 24.39
N ASP A 6 25.23 -37.54 24.33
CA ASP A 6 25.07 -36.09 24.23
C ASP A 6 25.71 -35.43 25.46
N PRO A 7 26.61 -34.44 25.32
CA PRO A 7 27.18 -33.76 26.47
C PRO A 7 26.09 -32.99 27.23
N PRO A 8 26.17 -32.87 28.56
CA PRO A 8 25.19 -32.11 29.33
C PRO A 8 25.22 -30.64 28.87
N VAL A 9 24.05 -30.13 28.44
CA VAL A 9 23.83 -28.70 28.22
C VAL A 9 24.20 -27.94 29.49
N ASP A 10 25.18 -27.05 29.35
CA ASP A 10 25.67 -26.23 30.45
C ASP A 10 24.58 -25.21 30.86
N PRO A 11 24.08 -25.21 32.11
CA PRO A 11 22.97 -24.36 32.54
C PRO A 11 23.39 -22.89 32.76
N THR A 12 24.64 -22.53 32.44
CA THR A 12 25.21 -21.20 32.69
C THR A 12 25.31 -20.32 31.45
N ASP A 13 24.83 -20.76 30.28
CA ASP A 13 24.68 -19.89 29.11
C ASP A 13 23.44 -19.00 29.32
N PRO A 14 23.58 -17.69 29.60
CA PRO A 14 22.43 -16.81 29.59
C PRO A 14 21.89 -16.81 28.16
N VAL A 15 20.66 -17.29 27.96
CA VAL A 15 19.94 -17.13 26.70
C VAL A 15 19.97 -15.64 26.38
N GLU A 16 20.88 -15.24 25.48
CA GLU A 16 20.94 -13.87 24.99
C GLU A 16 19.55 -13.61 24.39
N PRO A 17 18.80 -12.59 24.89
CA PRO A 17 17.47 -12.35 24.38
C PRO A 17 17.60 -12.11 22.87
N GLU A 18 16.87 -12.90 22.07
CA GLU A 18 16.83 -12.69 20.63
C GLU A 18 16.57 -11.19 20.39
N PRO A 19 17.37 -10.53 19.53
CA PRO A 19 17.18 -9.12 19.26
C PRO A 19 15.71 -8.94 18.83
N PRO A 20 15.01 -7.93 19.36
CA PRO A 20 13.61 -7.73 19.04
C PRO A 20 13.46 -7.66 17.52
N GLU A 21 12.48 -8.39 16.99
CA GLU A 21 12.15 -8.34 15.57
C GLU A 21 12.00 -6.87 15.14
N PRO A 22 12.48 -6.49 13.94
CA PRO A 22 12.40 -5.11 13.49
C PRO A 22 10.93 -4.67 13.51
N THR A 23 10.58 -3.82 14.47
CA THR A 23 9.22 -3.34 14.63
C THR A 23 9.02 -2.20 13.63
N VAL A 24 8.25 -2.47 12.57
CA VAL A 24 7.80 -1.43 11.64
C VAL A 24 7.02 -0.39 12.43
N THR A 25 7.43 0.87 12.36
CA THR A 25 6.71 1.98 12.98
C THR A 25 5.92 2.73 11.92
N VAL A 26 4.66 3.01 12.20
CA VAL A 26 3.77 3.77 11.31
C VAL A 26 3.31 5.01 12.04
N THR A 27 3.47 6.18 11.40
CA THR A 27 2.95 7.46 11.91
C THR A 27 1.96 8.01 10.92
N VAL A 28 0.76 8.36 11.39
CA VAL A 28 -0.26 9.05 10.60
C VAL A 28 -0.43 10.44 11.16
N PHE A 29 -0.42 11.45 10.30
CA PHE A 29 -0.59 12.84 10.69
C PHE A 29 -1.58 13.54 9.75
N ALA A 30 -2.40 14.41 10.32
CA ALA A 30 -3.39 15.17 9.56
C ALA A 30 -2.76 16.41 8.90
N LEU A 31 -3.23 16.75 7.70
CA LEU A 31 -2.97 18.02 7.04
C LEU A 31 -4.25 18.56 6.38
N PRO A 32 -4.33 19.87 6.11
CA PRO A 32 -5.39 20.43 5.28
C PRO A 32 -5.45 19.72 3.93
N ARG A 33 -6.67 19.45 3.46
CA ARG A 33 -6.91 18.75 2.20
C ARG A 33 -6.23 19.46 1.02
N GLU A 34 -6.30 20.78 0.97
CA GLU A 34 -5.68 21.59 -0.08
C GLU A 34 -4.16 21.41 -0.14
N ASP A 35 -3.50 21.26 1.01
CA ASP A 35 -2.05 21.04 1.09
C ASP A 35 -1.71 19.67 0.52
N VAL A 36 -2.44 18.63 0.93
CA VAL A 36 -2.29 17.26 0.41
C VAL A 36 -2.47 17.23 -1.10
N LEU A 37 -3.53 17.86 -1.62
CA LEU A 37 -3.79 17.92 -3.06
C LEU A 37 -2.68 18.66 -3.82
N SER A 38 -2.09 19.70 -3.22
CA SER A 38 -0.96 20.42 -3.82
C SER A 38 0.27 19.53 -4.01
N TYR A 39 0.49 18.55 -3.13
CA TYR A 39 1.58 17.57 -3.25
C TYR A 39 1.26 16.40 -4.18
N LEU A 40 0.00 15.95 -4.20
CA LEU A 40 -0.42 14.84 -5.06
C LEU A 40 -0.38 15.20 -6.55
N GLY A 41 -0.75 16.44 -6.89
CA GLY A 41 -0.75 16.92 -8.26
C GLY A 41 -1.49 15.96 -9.21
N PRO A 42 -0.83 15.43 -10.26
CA PRO A 42 -1.47 14.58 -11.27
C PRO A 42 -1.81 13.16 -10.78
N SER A 43 -1.32 12.75 -9.61
CA SER A 43 -1.63 11.45 -9.01
C SER A 43 -3.03 11.38 -8.41
N TRP A 44 -3.76 12.51 -8.42
CA TRP A 44 -5.14 12.60 -7.94
C TRP A 44 -6.07 13.22 -8.99
N PRO A 45 -7.26 12.63 -9.23
CA PRO A 45 -7.74 11.37 -8.68
C PRO A 45 -6.93 10.16 -9.20
N PRO A 46 -6.97 9.00 -8.52
CA PRO A 46 -6.26 7.81 -8.98
C PRO A 46 -6.81 7.34 -10.33
N THR A 47 -5.91 6.91 -11.21
CA THR A 47 -6.29 6.38 -12.53
C THR A 47 -7.05 5.07 -12.40
N PRO A 48 -8.13 4.82 -13.16
CA PRO A 48 -8.72 3.49 -13.26
C PRO A 48 -7.68 2.41 -13.62
N GLY A 49 -7.80 1.24 -13.01
CA GLY A 49 -6.82 0.16 -13.13
C GLY A 49 -5.59 0.30 -12.21
N SER A 50 -5.48 1.38 -11.43
CA SER A 50 -4.41 1.53 -10.44
C SER A 50 -4.80 0.97 -9.07
N THR A 51 -3.80 0.50 -8.32
CA THR A 51 -3.98 0.04 -6.94
C THR A 51 -3.75 1.20 -5.98
N VAL A 52 -4.72 1.44 -5.10
CA VAL A 52 -4.64 2.39 -4.00
C VAL A 52 -4.55 1.65 -2.66
N VAL A 53 -4.10 2.31 -1.61
CA VAL A 53 -4.19 1.75 -0.24
C VAL A 53 -5.22 2.51 0.56
N ARG A 54 -6.23 1.79 1.04
CA ARG A 54 -7.25 2.32 1.95
C ARG A 54 -6.78 2.15 3.38
N ILE A 55 -6.81 3.23 4.15
CA ILE A 55 -6.47 3.25 5.57
C ILE A 55 -7.71 2.93 6.39
N ASP A 56 -7.54 2.22 7.51
CA ASP A 56 -8.63 1.93 8.45
C ASP A 56 -9.27 3.25 8.94
N PRO A 57 -10.59 3.43 8.78
CA PRO A 57 -11.28 4.64 9.22
C PRO A 57 -11.18 4.87 10.74
N ALA A 58 -10.88 3.84 11.55
CA ALA A 58 -10.64 3.96 12.99
C ALA A 58 -9.43 4.85 13.33
N VAL A 59 -8.52 5.07 12.36
CA VAL A 59 -7.39 6.01 12.50
C VAL A 59 -7.87 7.46 12.62
N GLY A 60 -9.06 7.80 12.11
CA GLY A 60 -9.66 9.13 12.25
C GLY A 60 -8.98 10.24 11.45
N VAL A 61 -8.01 9.91 10.58
CA VAL A 61 -7.35 10.85 9.67
C VAL A 61 -7.73 10.48 8.24
N THR A 62 -8.38 11.42 7.55
CA THR A 62 -8.80 11.26 6.14
C THR A 62 -7.82 11.91 5.17
N ASP A 63 -7.21 13.03 5.57
CA ASP A 63 -6.32 13.83 4.74
C ASP A 63 -5.05 14.16 5.53
N GLY A 64 -3.89 13.91 4.93
CA GLY A 64 -2.63 14.02 5.64
C GLY A 64 -1.47 13.26 4.99
N GLY A 65 -0.64 12.65 5.83
CA GLY A 65 0.40 11.74 5.40
C GLY A 65 0.53 10.54 6.31
N VAL A 66 1.04 9.46 5.73
CA VAL A 66 1.40 8.23 6.42
C VAL A 66 2.89 8.02 6.22
N SER A 67 3.65 7.97 7.31
CA SER A 67 5.08 7.68 7.32
C SER A 67 5.31 6.27 7.83
N VAL A 68 6.01 5.44 7.06
CA VAL A 68 6.40 4.09 7.45
C VAL A 68 7.90 4.02 7.64
N TYR A 69 8.31 3.50 8.79
CA TYR A 69 9.70 3.32 9.20
C TYR A 69 9.96 1.83 9.38
N GLU A 70 10.48 1.19 8.33
CA GLU A 70 10.74 -0.26 8.33
C GLU A 70 11.93 -0.65 9.21
N THR A 71 12.91 0.24 9.36
CA THR A 71 14.11 -0.02 10.15
C THR A 71 14.33 1.09 11.18
N PRO A 72 14.45 0.75 12.49
CA PRO A 72 14.77 1.73 13.52
C PRO A 72 16.03 2.54 13.19
N GLY A 73 15.96 3.85 13.33
CA GLY A 73 17.07 4.76 13.05
C GLY A 73 17.33 5.06 11.57
N ARG A 74 16.55 4.50 10.63
CA ARG A 74 16.55 4.90 9.22
C ARG A 74 15.41 5.89 8.92
N PRO A 75 15.60 6.80 7.94
CA PRO A 75 14.50 7.64 7.49
C PRO A 75 13.37 6.77 6.93
N GLY A 76 12.15 7.08 7.33
CA GLY A 76 10.96 6.48 6.78
C GLY A 76 10.57 7.08 5.42
N ILE A 77 9.66 6.41 4.74
CA ILE A 77 9.03 6.93 3.52
C ILE A 77 7.67 7.49 3.92
N THR A 78 7.28 8.63 3.33
CA THR A 78 5.99 9.27 3.58
C THR A 78 5.16 9.25 2.31
N TRP A 79 3.91 8.83 2.44
CA TRP A 79 2.89 8.85 1.40
C TRP A 79 1.77 9.81 1.78
N TRP A 80 1.25 10.53 0.80
CA TRP A 80 0.12 11.43 0.98
C TRP A 80 -1.20 10.65 1.06
N LEU A 81 -2.02 11.00 2.04
CA LEU A 81 -3.30 10.38 2.35
C LEU A 81 -4.41 11.39 2.03
N ILE A 82 -5.40 10.99 1.25
CA ILE A 82 -6.51 11.83 0.83
C ILE A 82 -7.81 11.01 0.82
N ASP A 83 -8.90 11.51 1.41
CA ASP A 83 -10.15 10.76 1.56
C ASP A 83 -9.99 9.35 2.18
N GLY A 84 -8.98 9.15 3.04
CA GLY A 84 -8.65 7.84 3.63
C GLY A 84 -7.94 6.88 2.67
N VAL A 85 -7.44 7.38 1.54
CA VAL A 85 -6.79 6.61 0.48
C VAL A 85 -5.40 7.18 0.15
N ILE A 86 -4.44 6.28 -0.04
CA ILE A 86 -3.12 6.59 -0.59
C ILE A 86 -3.12 6.21 -2.07
N PRO A 87 -3.17 7.18 -3.00
CA PRO A 87 -3.03 6.90 -4.42
C PRO A 87 -1.58 6.47 -4.76
N PRO A 88 -1.35 5.87 -5.95
CA PRO A 88 -0.01 5.68 -6.48
C PRO A 88 0.76 7.00 -6.51
N GLN A 89 1.97 7.04 -5.95
CA GLN A 89 2.78 8.25 -5.82
C GLN A 89 4.21 8.02 -6.30
N GLY A 90 4.54 8.61 -7.45
CA GLY A 90 5.90 8.57 -8.02
C GLY A 90 6.37 7.14 -8.33
N ALA A 91 7.64 6.87 -8.05
CA ALA A 91 8.28 5.58 -8.33
C ALA A 91 7.98 4.49 -7.28
N TRP A 92 7.26 4.80 -6.21
CA TRP A 92 7.02 3.88 -5.11
C TRP A 92 5.63 3.27 -5.24
N VAL A 93 5.62 1.97 -5.56
CA VAL A 93 4.38 1.20 -5.67
C VAL A 93 3.89 0.88 -4.26
N GLY A 94 3.17 1.83 -3.69
CA GLY A 94 2.56 1.67 -2.38
C GLY A 94 1.37 0.71 -2.37
N GLY A 95 1.32 -0.34 -3.20
CA GLY A 95 0.18 -1.28 -3.27
C GLY A 95 0.15 -2.26 -2.09
N ASP A 96 0.04 -3.55 -2.36
CA ASP A 96 -0.05 -4.62 -1.35
C ASP A 96 1.08 -4.58 -0.31
N VAL A 97 2.30 -4.21 -0.74
CA VAL A 97 3.46 -4.10 0.16
C VAL A 97 3.25 -3.02 1.21
N LEU A 98 2.77 -1.84 0.82
CA LEU A 98 2.50 -0.76 1.78
C LEU A 98 1.30 -1.09 2.66
N ALA A 99 0.25 -1.69 2.10
CA ALA A 99 -0.90 -2.15 2.88
C ALA A 99 -0.48 -3.15 3.97
N ALA A 100 0.43 -4.08 3.66
CA ALA A 100 0.95 -5.04 4.63
C ALA A 100 1.75 -4.41 5.78
N LEU A 101 2.33 -3.22 5.56
CA LEU A 101 3.09 -2.49 6.57
C LEU A 101 2.22 -1.61 7.47
N ILE A 102 1.00 -1.27 7.05
CA ILE A 102 0.10 -0.38 7.79
C ILE A 102 -1.02 -1.22 8.43
N PRO A 103 -1.11 -1.28 9.77
CA PRO A 103 -2.16 -2.03 10.45
C PRO A 103 -3.57 -1.62 9.99
N GLY A 104 -4.36 -2.62 9.55
CA GLY A 104 -5.75 -2.42 9.09
C GLY A 104 -5.89 -1.83 7.69
N ALA A 105 -4.78 -1.50 7.01
CA ALA A 105 -4.83 -1.01 5.64
C ALA A 105 -5.07 -2.14 4.64
N VAL A 106 -5.70 -1.80 3.52
CA VAL A 106 -6.04 -2.75 2.45
C VAL A 106 -5.68 -2.15 1.10
N ALA A 107 -5.05 -2.94 0.23
CA ALA A 107 -4.85 -2.58 -1.17
C ALA A 107 -6.15 -2.81 -1.97
N GLU A 108 -6.58 -1.80 -2.73
CA GLU A 108 -7.81 -1.82 -3.52
C GLU A 108 -7.50 -1.44 -4.97
N LEU A 109 -8.00 -2.23 -5.93
CA LEU A 109 -7.90 -1.91 -7.34
C LEU A 109 -9.03 -0.96 -7.73
N ILE A 110 -8.70 0.19 -8.33
CA ILE A 110 -9.71 1.07 -8.91
C ILE A 110 -10.27 0.41 -10.16
N PRO A 111 -11.59 0.18 -10.25
CA PRO A 111 -12.17 -0.52 -11.39
C PRO A 111 -11.98 0.28 -12.69
N GLU A 112 -11.54 -0.39 -13.73
CA GLU A 112 -11.59 0.17 -15.08
C GLU A 112 -13.06 0.27 -15.53
N PRO A 113 -13.48 1.40 -16.11
CA PRO A 113 -14.81 1.48 -16.68
C PRO A 113 -14.92 0.43 -17.80
N GLU A 114 -16.04 -0.30 -17.83
CA GLU A 114 -16.28 -1.25 -18.92
C GLU A 114 -16.15 -0.52 -20.26
N PRO A 115 -15.45 -1.10 -21.25
CA PRO A 115 -15.39 -0.53 -22.58
C PRO A 115 -16.83 -0.30 -23.06
N GLY A 116 -17.17 0.96 -23.35
CA GLY A 116 -18.49 1.28 -23.87
C GLY A 116 -18.72 0.46 -25.12
N VAL A 117 -19.66 -0.47 -25.06
CA VAL A 117 -20.12 -1.19 -26.26
C VAL A 117 -20.56 -0.11 -27.24
N PRO A 118 -19.92 0.04 -28.41
CA PRO A 118 -20.40 1.00 -29.40
C PRO A 118 -21.86 0.67 -29.69
N PRO A 119 -22.77 1.66 -29.82
CA PRO A 119 -24.15 1.38 -30.19
C PRO A 119 -24.14 0.49 -31.43
N GLY A 120 -24.84 -0.64 -31.33
CA GLY A 120 -24.53 -1.88 -32.06
C GLY A 120 -24.31 -1.74 -33.57
N GLY A 121 -23.55 -2.70 -34.11
CA GLY A 121 -23.40 -2.95 -35.54
C GLY A 121 -24.73 -3.27 -36.22
N GLY A 122 -25.50 -2.23 -36.54
CA GLY A 122 -26.70 -2.29 -37.36
C GLY A 122 -26.51 -1.47 -38.63
N ALA A 123 -26.47 -2.18 -39.77
CA ALA A 123 -26.65 -1.67 -41.14
C ALA A 123 -25.57 -0.72 -41.71
N TRP A 124 -24.40 -1.27 -42.03
CA TRP A 124 -23.71 -0.86 -43.26
C TRP A 124 -24.26 -1.72 -44.40
N SER A 125 -25.47 -1.38 -44.88
CA SER A 125 -25.93 -1.88 -46.17
C SER A 125 -25.06 -1.21 -47.23
N VAL A 126 -24.04 -1.94 -47.70
CA VAL A 126 -23.39 -1.67 -48.97
C VAL A 126 -24.47 -1.75 -50.06
N SER A 127 -24.90 -0.59 -50.54
CA SER A 127 -25.61 -0.52 -51.81
C SER A 127 -24.55 -0.56 -52.90
N SER A 128 -24.33 -1.73 -53.49
CA SER A 128 -23.70 -1.81 -54.81
C SER A 128 -24.69 -1.21 -55.81
N THR A 129 -24.36 -0.04 -56.35
CA THR A 129 -25.02 0.50 -57.53
C THR A 129 -24.57 -0.30 -58.76
N GLU A 130 -25.56 -0.70 -59.57
CA GLU A 130 -25.44 -1.34 -60.88
C GLU A 130 -24.59 -0.55 -61.89
#